data_AF-A0A837IM01-F1
#
_entry.id   AF-A0A837IM01-F1
#
_cell.length_a   1.000
_cell.length_b   1.000
_cell.length_c   1.000
_cell.angle_alpha   90.00
_cell.angle_beta   90.00
_cell.angle_gamma   90.00
#
_symmetry.space_group_name_H-M   'P 1'
#
loop_
_entity.id
_entity.type
_entity.pdbx_description
1 polymer ?
#
loop_
_entity_poly.entity_id
_entity_poly.type
_entity_poly.pdbx_seq_one_letter_code
_entity_poly.pdbx_strand_id
1 'polypeptide(L)'
;MIVMGLILGAGLAERVRAQGTISGDANGDCKVDGVDFVVVFNNYGKPTGGGATQGDFSGDGKVDGVDYVILFNHYGQVCQGTPVPTATPTPTPTPVGPTPTPPPIVTGQGIWISSSEIAKLPTSGSAWNAVLSAANGSWGTARLNDNNSMHDVYTLAGALVAVRTGDSTMRAKTIAGLRSAMSSLISRTLELARGLQTYIIAADIIGYHDTGFENWVRDITFARPVPGRDGSGLYNNALTDSTNWGGHERASAIAAALYLRDSRIGELVRAYQEYIGENVSPKTLIYRGTNWQADQNNKAGVNRVGARIQGQDVSGVIPEDWRRGSEFNWPPTLSGYMWEGVQGFTVSAVLLHRAGLVPFTSGNNVLSRVLHQLMDPLNPPNPGINDQPTGDDTWIPWVVNYYAGTNFRTTAANPGKNMGWTDWTHSR
;
A
#
# COMPACT_ATOMS: atom_id res chain seq x y z
N MET A 1 -73.80 -37.03 -14.38
CA MET A 1 -72.72 -38.03 -14.36
C MET A 1 -71.61 -37.52 -15.28
N ILE A 2 -70.42 -37.22 -14.71
CA ILE A 2 -69.08 -37.24 -15.35
C ILE A 2 -68.87 -36.20 -16.50
N VAL A 3 -68.21 -35.05 -16.29
CA VAL A 3 -66.74 -34.77 -16.29
C VAL A 3 -66.12 -35.04 -17.68
N MET A 4 -65.85 -33.99 -18.49
CA MET A 4 -64.59 -33.21 -18.59
C MET A 4 -63.65 -33.77 -19.68
N GLY A 5 -62.99 -32.89 -20.45
CA GLY A 5 -61.89 -33.29 -21.32
C GLY A 5 -61.50 -32.27 -22.40
N LEU A 6 -61.12 -31.06 -21.98
CA LEU A 6 -60.46 -30.08 -22.84
C LEU A 6 -59.08 -30.62 -23.28
N ILE A 7 -58.79 -30.56 -24.58
CA ILE A 7 -57.47 -30.89 -25.15
C ILE A 7 -56.51 -29.75 -24.82
N LEU A 8 -55.46 -30.04 -24.06
CA LEU A 8 -54.27 -29.19 -23.92
C LEU A 8 -53.07 -29.95 -24.48
N GLY A 9 -52.41 -29.34 -25.45
CA GLY A 9 -51.26 -29.91 -26.15
C GLY A 9 -50.08 -30.13 -25.22
N ALA A 10 -49.56 -31.35 -25.23
CA ALA A 10 -48.31 -31.70 -24.57
C ALA A 10 -47.14 -31.12 -25.39
N GLY A 11 -46.43 -30.17 -24.79
CA GLY A 11 -45.09 -29.78 -25.22
C GLY A 11 -44.14 -30.98 -25.11
N LEU A 12 -43.33 -31.18 -26.15
CA LEU A 12 -42.21 -32.11 -26.14
C LEU A 12 -41.27 -31.71 -25.01
N ALA A 13 -41.13 -32.59 -24.02
CA ALA A 13 -40.11 -32.47 -22.99
C ALA A 13 -38.72 -32.60 -23.65
N GLU A 14 -38.01 -31.48 -23.78
CA GLU A 14 -36.56 -31.51 -23.98
C GLU A 14 -35.94 -32.25 -22.79
N ARG A 15 -35.26 -33.35 -23.07
CA ARG A 15 -34.41 -34.02 -22.09
C ARG A 15 -33.29 -33.05 -21.70
N VAL A 16 -33.40 -32.45 -20.51
CA VAL A 16 -32.27 -31.81 -19.83
C VAL A 16 -31.17 -32.86 -19.69
N ARG A 17 -30.11 -32.73 -20.50
CA ARG A 17 -28.87 -33.50 -20.28
C ARG A 17 -28.23 -32.97 -19.01
N ALA A 18 -27.80 -33.87 -18.13
CA ALA A 18 -27.01 -33.52 -16.96
C ALA A 18 -25.79 -32.68 -17.39
N GLN A 19 -25.71 -31.44 -16.92
CA GLN A 19 -24.49 -30.62 -16.99
C GLN A 19 -23.37 -31.41 -16.31
N GLY A 20 -22.22 -31.52 -16.99
CA GLY A 20 -21.08 -32.26 -16.45
C GLY A 20 -20.68 -31.68 -15.10
N THR A 21 -20.62 -32.51 -14.07
CA THR A 21 -20.18 -32.10 -12.73
C THR A 21 -18.66 -32.01 -12.70
N ILE A 22 -18.12 -30.89 -12.23
CA ILE A 22 -16.69 -30.73 -11.97
C ILE A 22 -16.43 -31.07 -10.51
N SER A 23 -15.40 -31.87 -10.23
CA SER A 23 -14.98 -32.12 -8.84
C SER A 23 -14.44 -30.80 -8.27
N GLY A 24 -14.92 -30.37 -7.10
CA GLY A 24 -14.62 -29.05 -6.55
C GLY A 24 -15.75 -28.02 -6.69
N ASP A 25 -16.79 -28.29 -7.50
CA ASP A 25 -18.00 -27.44 -7.62
C ASP A 25 -19.03 -27.88 -6.56
N ALA A 26 -19.01 -27.23 -5.40
CA ALA A 26 -19.90 -27.55 -4.28
C ALA A 26 -21.28 -26.90 -4.41
N ASN A 27 -21.38 -25.77 -5.11
CA ASN A 27 -22.64 -25.02 -5.23
C ASN A 27 -23.45 -25.38 -6.50
N GLY A 28 -22.86 -26.17 -7.41
CA GLY A 28 -23.45 -26.66 -8.65
C GLY A 28 -23.58 -25.61 -9.75
N ASP A 29 -22.84 -24.50 -9.67
CA ASP A 29 -22.95 -23.38 -10.60
C ASP A 29 -22.10 -23.53 -11.88
N CYS A 30 -21.50 -24.70 -12.05
CA CYS A 30 -20.62 -25.06 -13.16
C CYS A 30 -19.28 -24.31 -13.16
N LYS A 31 -18.83 -23.80 -12.00
CA LYS A 31 -17.52 -23.19 -11.79
C LYS A 31 -16.92 -23.75 -10.51
N VAL A 32 -15.59 -23.76 -10.44
CA VAL A 32 -14.86 -24.06 -9.20
C VAL A 32 -14.13 -22.80 -8.78
N ASP A 33 -14.64 -22.09 -7.78
CA ASP A 33 -14.08 -20.80 -7.35
C ASP A 33 -14.10 -20.59 -5.83
N GLY A 34 -13.93 -19.33 -5.41
CA GLY A 34 -13.89 -18.96 -4.01
C GLY A 34 -15.19 -19.25 -3.25
N VAL A 35 -16.33 -19.37 -3.94
CA VAL A 35 -17.62 -19.71 -3.34
C VAL A 35 -17.64 -21.17 -2.92
N ASP A 36 -17.08 -22.07 -3.73
CA ASP A 36 -16.93 -23.49 -3.36
C ASP A 36 -15.96 -23.68 -2.20
N PHE A 37 -14.89 -22.87 -2.14
CA PHE A 37 -13.96 -22.88 -1.02
C PHE A 37 -14.64 -22.50 0.28
N VAL A 38 -15.58 -21.54 0.26
CA VAL A 38 -16.36 -21.17 1.45
C VAL A 38 -17.20 -22.36 1.95
N VAL A 39 -17.69 -23.23 1.06
CA VAL A 39 -18.41 -24.45 1.45
C VAL A 39 -17.48 -25.45 2.15
N VAL A 40 -16.28 -25.69 1.60
CA VAL A 40 -15.26 -26.54 2.25
C VAL A 40 -14.83 -25.96 3.59
N PHE A 41 -14.53 -24.66 3.66
CA PHE A 41 -14.08 -23.99 4.88
C PHE A 41 -15.12 -24.06 6.00
N ASN A 42 -16.40 -23.83 5.68
CA ASN A 42 -17.48 -23.87 6.67
C ASN A 42 -17.76 -25.28 7.21
N ASN A 43 -17.40 -26.32 6.45
CA ASN A 43 -17.61 -27.72 6.84
C ASN A 43 -16.34 -28.43 7.28
N TYR A 44 -15.17 -27.78 7.24
CA TYR A 44 -13.88 -28.38 7.53
C TYR A 44 -13.83 -29.01 8.94
N GLY A 45 -13.35 -30.26 9.01
CA GLY A 45 -13.26 -31.05 10.22
C GLY A 45 -14.59 -31.65 10.71
N LYS A 46 -15.69 -31.50 9.96
CA LYS A 46 -16.99 -32.09 10.29
C LYS A 46 -17.27 -33.34 9.44
N PRO A 47 -17.91 -34.37 10.01
CA PRO A 47 -18.50 -35.45 9.22
C PRO A 47 -19.69 -34.92 8.42
N THR A 48 -19.92 -35.47 7.23
CA THR A 48 -21.00 -35.06 6.33
C THR A 48 -21.65 -36.27 5.64
N GLY A 49 -22.98 -36.21 5.46
CA GLY A 49 -23.72 -37.10 4.56
C GLY A 49 -24.16 -36.41 3.26
N GLY A 50 -23.75 -35.14 3.06
CA GLY A 50 -24.12 -34.31 1.92
C GLY A 50 -23.12 -34.34 0.75
N GLY A 51 -22.03 -35.10 0.88
CA GLY A 51 -21.01 -35.30 -0.17
C GLY A 51 -20.48 -33.97 -0.73
N ALA A 52 -20.30 -33.91 -2.04
CA ALA A 52 -19.71 -32.76 -2.74
C ALA A 52 -20.42 -31.43 -2.44
N THR A 53 -21.74 -31.42 -2.23
CA THR A 53 -22.50 -30.19 -1.91
C THR A 53 -22.18 -29.59 -0.53
N GLN A 54 -21.52 -30.35 0.33
CA GLN A 54 -21.01 -29.87 1.62
C GLN A 54 -19.48 -29.79 1.64
N GLY A 55 -18.83 -29.98 0.49
CA GLY A 55 -17.39 -29.92 0.34
C GLY A 55 -16.66 -31.24 0.57
N ASP A 56 -17.35 -32.39 0.66
CA ASP A 56 -16.73 -33.72 0.65
C ASP A 56 -16.66 -34.23 -0.79
N PHE A 57 -15.57 -33.85 -1.47
CA PHE A 57 -15.33 -34.20 -2.87
C PHE A 57 -14.66 -35.58 -3.01
N SER A 58 -14.02 -36.05 -1.95
CA SER A 58 -13.38 -37.37 -1.89
C SER A 58 -14.39 -38.51 -1.65
N GLY A 59 -15.56 -38.19 -1.09
CA GLY A 59 -16.66 -39.11 -0.80
C GLY A 59 -16.43 -39.99 0.43
N ASP A 60 -15.54 -39.58 1.33
CA ASP A 60 -15.16 -40.37 2.51
C ASP A 60 -15.97 -40.04 3.78
N GLY A 61 -16.96 -39.14 3.65
CA GLY A 61 -17.93 -38.80 4.69
C GLY A 61 -17.44 -37.74 5.67
N LYS A 62 -16.34 -37.03 5.36
CA LYS A 62 -15.81 -35.89 6.12
C LYS A 62 -15.26 -34.84 5.15
N VAL A 63 -15.13 -33.61 5.64
CA VAL A 63 -14.51 -32.52 4.88
C VAL A 63 -13.15 -32.20 5.49
N ASP A 64 -12.07 -32.53 4.81
CA ASP A 64 -10.71 -32.30 5.32
C ASP A 64 -9.71 -31.82 4.24
N GLY A 65 -8.41 -31.93 4.54
CA GLY A 65 -7.34 -31.47 3.66
C GLY A 65 -7.34 -32.17 2.29
N VAL A 66 -7.92 -33.37 2.19
CA VAL A 66 -8.05 -34.09 0.91
C VAL A 66 -9.05 -33.38 0.01
N ASP A 67 -10.20 -32.95 0.55
CA ASP A 67 -11.22 -32.24 -0.23
C ASP A 67 -10.77 -30.84 -0.62
N TYR A 68 -10.01 -30.17 0.25
CA TYR A 68 -9.36 -28.90 -0.10
C TYR A 68 -8.41 -29.06 -1.29
N VAL A 69 -7.61 -30.13 -1.34
CA VAL A 69 -6.71 -30.40 -2.46
C VAL A 69 -7.49 -30.70 -3.74
N ILE A 70 -8.63 -31.41 -3.65
CA ILE A 70 -9.50 -31.65 -4.79
C ILE A 70 -10.06 -30.33 -5.34
N LEU A 71 -10.63 -29.48 -4.48
CA LEU A 71 -11.10 -28.15 -4.87
C LEU A 71 -9.98 -27.31 -5.52
N PHE A 72 -8.80 -27.29 -4.90
CA PHE A 72 -7.66 -26.51 -5.39
C PHE A 72 -7.19 -26.98 -6.77
N ASN A 73 -7.13 -28.29 -7.01
CA ASN A 73 -6.71 -28.86 -8.30
C ASN A 73 -7.68 -28.53 -9.45
N HIS A 74 -8.94 -28.23 -9.12
CA HIS A 74 -9.96 -27.87 -10.09
C HIS A 74 -10.28 -26.37 -10.11
N TYR A 75 -9.61 -25.56 -9.28
CA TYR A 75 -9.88 -24.13 -9.14
C TYR A 75 -9.72 -23.37 -10.48
N GLY A 76 -10.72 -22.57 -10.82
CA GLY A 76 -10.81 -21.83 -12.08
C GLY A 76 -11.36 -22.63 -13.26
N GLN A 77 -11.71 -23.91 -13.08
CA GLN A 77 -12.40 -24.69 -14.11
C GLN A 77 -13.87 -24.27 -14.22
N VAL A 78 -14.41 -24.38 -15.43
CA VAL A 78 -15.83 -24.16 -15.75
C VAL A 78 -16.33 -25.29 -16.64
N CYS A 79 -17.60 -25.68 -16.51
CA CYS A 79 -18.13 -26.79 -17.30
C CYS A 79 -18.09 -26.44 -18.79
N GLN A 80 -17.60 -27.38 -19.60
CA GLN A 80 -17.56 -27.21 -21.05
C GLN A 80 -18.98 -27.32 -21.62
N GLY A 81 -19.66 -26.19 -21.74
CA GLY A 81 -20.88 -26.04 -22.52
C GLY A 81 -20.55 -25.66 -23.97
N THR A 82 -21.17 -26.35 -24.93
CA THR A 82 -21.16 -26.06 -26.37
C THR A 82 -21.35 -24.55 -26.67
N PRO A 83 -20.65 -23.96 -27.66
CA PRO A 83 -20.64 -22.51 -27.87
C PRO A 83 -22.01 -21.99 -28.31
N VAL A 84 -22.52 -20.98 -27.60
CA VAL A 84 -23.77 -20.26 -27.92
C VAL A 84 -23.43 -18.96 -28.66
N PRO A 85 -24.17 -18.54 -29.72
CA PRO A 85 -23.78 -17.43 -30.57
C PRO A 85 -23.87 -16.06 -29.86
N THR A 86 -22.93 -15.19 -30.21
CA THR A 86 -22.76 -13.83 -29.70
C THR A 86 -23.97 -12.93 -29.93
N ALA A 87 -24.51 -12.33 -28.86
CA ALA A 87 -25.49 -11.24 -28.92
C ALA A 87 -24.80 -9.86 -28.77
N THR A 88 -25.27 -8.91 -29.57
CA THR A 88 -24.87 -7.51 -29.67
C THR A 88 -25.00 -6.74 -28.34
N PRO A 89 -24.07 -5.82 -27.98
CA PRO A 89 -23.99 -5.27 -26.63
C PRO A 89 -25.04 -4.18 -26.33
N THR A 90 -25.65 -4.29 -25.15
CA THR A 90 -26.33 -3.19 -24.42
C THR A 90 -25.42 -2.79 -23.25
N PRO A 91 -25.23 -1.48 -22.94
CA PRO A 91 -24.29 -1.06 -21.90
C PRO A 91 -24.87 -1.35 -20.50
N THR A 92 -24.25 -2.30 -19.79
CA THR A 92 -24.48 -2.64 -18.39
C THR A 92 -23.17 -2.39 -17.62
N PRO A 93 -23.22 -1.83 -16.38
CA PRO A 93 -22.05 -1.36 -15.64
C PRO A 93 -20.95 -2.42 -15.51
N THR A 94 -19.71 -1.95 -15.69
CA THR A 94 -18.48 -2.74 -15.58
C THR A 94 -18.43 -3.50 -14.24
N PRO A 95 -18.29 -4.83 -14.25
CA PRO A 95 -17.95 -5.60 -13.06
C PRO A 95 -16.64 -5.06 -12.47
N VAL A 96 -16.65 -4.73 -11.18
CA VAL A 96 -15.41 -4.48 -10.44
C VAL A 96 -14.58 -5.75 -10.54
N GLY A 97 -13.39 -5.64 -11.14
CA GLY A 97 -12.48 -6.77 -11.33
C GLY A 97 -12.15 -7.45 -9.99
N PRO A 98 -11.68 -8.71 -10.03
CA PRO A 98 -11.24 -9.40 -8.82
C PRO A 98 -10.20 -8.54 -8.11
N THR A 99 -10.42 -8.29 -6.81
CA THR A 99 -9.39 -7.73 -5.93
C THR A 99 -8.15 -8.60 -6.09
N PRO A 100 -7.01 -8.06 -6.57
CA PRO A 100 -5.82 -8.86 -6.82
C PRO A 100 -5.42 -9.54 -5.51
N THR A 101 -5.34 -10.87 -5.53
CA THR A 101 -4.64 -11.61 -4.47
C THR A 101 -3.22 -11.07 -4.44
N PRO A 102 -2.70 -10.62 -3.28
CA PRO A 102 -1.32 -10.13 -3.19
C PRO A 102 -0.38 -11.19 -3.76
N PRO A 103 0.52 -10.86 -4.71
CA PRO A 103 1.58 -11.77 -5.09
C PRO A 103 2.32 -12.23 -3.83
N PRO A 104 2.85 -13.47 -3.82
CA PRO A 104 3.66 -13.95 -2.71
C PRO A 104 4.80 -12.95 -2.47
N ILE A 105 4.82 -12.33 -1.29
CA ILE A 105 5.90 -11.42 -0.87
C ILE A 105 7.20 -12.20 -0.99
N VAL A 106 8.09 -11.76 -1.89
CA VAL A 106 9.37 -12.41 -2.12
C VAL A 106 10.21 -12.25 -0.86
N THR A 107 10.37 -13.35 -0.12
CA THR A 107 11.17 -13.40 1.09
C THR A 107 12.63 -13.03 0.76
N GLY A 108 13.20 -12.10 1.54
CA GLY A 108 14.59 -11.66 1.40
C GLY A 108 14.82 -10.37 0.61
N GLN A 109 13.78 -9.76 0.02
CA GLN A 109 13.93 -8.44 -0.60
C GLN A 109 13.94 -7.27 0.39
N GLY A 110 13.40 -7.42 1.59
CA GLY A 110 13.27 -6.29 2.53
C GLY A 110 12.26 -5.25 2.04
N ILE A 111 11.50 -4.66 2.97
CA ILE A 111 10.37 -3.79 2.64
C ILE A 111 10.81 -2.44 2.06
N TRP A 112 12.01 -1.98 2.39
CA TRP A 112 12.61 -0.73 1.87
C TRP A 112 13.87 -0.96 1.04
N ILE A 113 14.79 -1.79 1.55
CA ILE A 113 16.04 -2.19 0.92
C ILE A 113 16.48 -3.53 1.52
N SER A 114 17.00 -4.46 0.71
CA SER A 114 17.50 -5.75 1.19
C SER A 114 18.89 -5.62 1.82
N SER A 115 19.24 -6.57 2.67
CA SER A 115 20.62 -6.77 3.13
C SER A 115 21.59 -7.01 1.96
N SER A 116 21.13 -7.65 0.88
CA SER A 116 21.94 -7.91 -0.31
C SER A 116 22.23 -6.65 -1.14
N GLU A 117 21.27 -5.72 -1.20
CA GLU A 117 21.45 -4.39 -1.80
C GLU A 117 22.40 -3.57 -0.93
N ILE A 118 22.18 -3.54 0.39
CA ILE A 118 23.05 -2.85 1.34
C ILE A 118 24.50 -3.34 1.20
N ALA A 119 24.73 -4.65 1.11
CA ALA A 119 26.07 -5.23 1.00
C ALA A 119 26.89 -4.71 -0.21
N LYS A 120 26.21 -4.24 -1.26
CA LYS A 120 26.84 -3.70 -2.48
C LYS A 120 27.14 -2.21 -2.40
N LEU A 121 26.59 -1.49 -1.41
CA LEU A 121 26.78 -0.04 -1.29
C LEU A 121 28.21 0.33 -0.89
N PRO A 122 28.72 1.52 -1.26
CA PRO A 122 30.07 1.95 -0.93
C PRO A 122 30.24 2.18 0.58
N THR A 123 31.41 1.85 1.12
CA THR A 123 31.81 2.16 2.52
C THR A 123 32.82 3.30 2.58
N SER A 124 32.70 4.25 1.65
CA SER A 124 33.51 5.46 1.59
C SER A 124 32.73 6.56 0.85
N GLY A 125 33.24 7.79 0.91
CA GLY A 125 32.57 8.95 0.33
C GLY A 125 31.66 9.69 1.33
N SER A 126 31.23 10.89 0.97
CA SER A 126 30.48 11.79 1.85
C SER A 126 29.16 11.18 2.33
N ALA A 127 28.41 10.53 1.44
CA ALA A 127 27.12 9.92 1.78
C ALA A 127 27.29 8.80 2.83
N TRP A 128 28.23 7.86 2.61
CA TRP A 128 28.56 6.83 3.61
C TRP A 128 29.02 7.43 4.94
N ASN A 129 29.91 8.43 4.89
CA ASN A 129 30.42 9.08 6.09
C ASN A 129 29.29 9.74 6.91
N ALA A 130 28.27 10.30 6.24
CA ALA A 130 27.10 10.86 6.90
C ALA A 130 26.29 9.77 7.63
N VAL A 131 25.99 8.64 6.97
CA VAL A 131 25.28 7.51 7.60
C VAL A 131 26.07 6.96 8.78
N LEU A 132 27.38 6.73 8.60
CA LEU A 132 28.27 6.22 9.64
C LEU A 132 28.36 7.17 10.84
N SER A 133 28.47 8.48 10.59
CA SER A 133 28.49 9.49 11.66
C SER A 133 27.20 9.50 12.46
N ALA A 134 26.04 9.44 11.78
CA ALA A 134 24.73 9.38 12.44
C ALA A 134 24.55 8.09 13.26
N ALA A 135 24.94 6.95 12.69
CA ALA A 135 24.89 5.65 13.37
C ALA A 135 25.75 5.62 14.65
N ASN A 136 26.97 6.17 14.59
CA ASN A 136 27.89 6.21 15.72
C ASN A 136 27.52 7.26 16.78
N GLY A 137 26.83 8.33 16.38
CA GLY A 137 26.43 9.43 17.26
C GLY A 137 25.41 9.05 18.34
N SER A 138 25.03 10.04 19.15
CA SER A 138 23.93 9.91 20.12
C SER A 138 22.59 9.99 19.39
N TRP A 139 21.68 9.06 19.68
CA TRP A 139 20.34 9.05 19.08
C TRP A 139 19.30 9.77 19.95
N GLY A 140 19.69 10.19 21.15
CA GLY A 140 18.77 10.82 22.11
C GLY A 140 17.73 9.84 22.63
N THR A 141 16.48 10.28 22.72
CA THR A 141 15.36 9.49 23.27
C THR A 141 14.27 9.36 22.22
N ALA A 142 13.73 8.15 22.07
CA ALA A 142 12.59 7.91 21.18
C ALA A 142 11.36 8.69 21.65
N ARG A 143 10.81 9.55 20.77
CA ARG A 143 9.61 10.38 21.04
C ARG A 143 8.62 10.33 19.88
N LEU A 144 7.65 9.42 19.95
CA LEU A 144 6.54 9.27 18.99
C LEU A 144 5.39 10.26 19.25
N ASN A 145 5.61 11.25 20.11
CA ASN A 145 4.75 12.40 20.34
C ASN A 145 5.45 13.74 20.03
N ASP A 146 6.61 13.70 19.37
CA ASP A 146 7.39 14.88 19.00
C ASP A 146 7.67 14.88 17.49
N ASN A 147 7.18 15.90 16.77
CA ASN A 147 7.37 16.05 15.32
C ASN A 147 8.82 16.32 14.91
N ASN A 148 9.72 16.54 15.86
CA ASN A 148 11.13 16.83 15.62
C ASN A 148 12.06 15.76 16.19
N SER A 149 11.52 14.61 16.64
CA SER A 149 12.37 13.49 17.04
C SER A 149 13.15 12.98 15.82
N MET A 150 14.48 12.88 15.96
CA MET A 150 15.37 12.30 14.95
C MET A 150 15.83 10.88 15.32
N HIS A 151 15.37 10.38 16.46
CA HIS A 151 15.82 9.11 17.02
C HIS A 151 15.52 7.94 16.07
N ASP A 152 14.41 8.01 15.36
CA ASP A 152 13.97 7.03 14.37
C ASP A 152 14.91 6.98 13.15
N VAL A 153 15.22 8.14 12.54
CA VAL A 153 16.10 8.20 11.36
C VAL A 153 17.55 7.86 11.72
N TYR A 154 17.99 8.13 12.96
CA TYR A 154 19.29 7.66 13.46
C TYR A 154 19.29 6.17 13.81
N THR A 155 18.17 5.60 14.29
CA THR A 155 18.02 4.15 14.44
C THR A 155 18.09 3.46 13.08
N LEU A 156 17.50 4.04 12.03
CA LEU A 156 17.64 3.59 10.65
C LEU A 156 19.10 3.65 10.18
N ALA A 157 19.85 4.73 10.47
CA ALA A 157 21.28 4.80 10.17
C ALA A 157 22.05 3.65 10.85
N GLY A 158 21.74 3.37 12.13
CA GLY A 158 22.29 2.23 12.85
C GLY A 158 22.01 0.89 12.18
N ALA A 159 20.76 0.65 11.75
CA ALA A 159 20.36 -0.56 11.02
C ALA A 159 21.16 -0.74 9.73
N LEU A 160 21.27 0.33 8.94
CA LEU A 160 22.02 0.37 7.69
C LEU A 160 23.51 0.04 7.90
N VAL A 161 24.15 0.67 8.89
CA VAL A 161 25.56 0.42 9.21
C VAL A 161 25.77 -1.00 9.73
N ALA A 162 24.93 -1.47 10.65
CA ALA A 162 25.02 -2.81 11.23
C ALA A 162 25.01 -3.89 10.14
N VAL A 163 24.09 -3.78 9.17
CA VAL A 163 24.01 -4.72 8.05
C VAL A 163 25.18 -4.55 7.09
N ARG A 164 25.57 -3.30 6.77
CA ARG A 164 26.65 -3.05 5.82
C ARG A 164 28.00 -3.58 6.29
N THR A 165 28.29 -3.49 7.57
CA THR A 165 29.60 -3.84 8.15
C THR A 165 29.61 -5.20 8.85
N GLY A 166 28.45 -5.78 9.13
CA GLY A 166 28.34 -6.97 9.99
C GLY A 166 28.62 -6.67 11.47
N ASP A 167 28.54 -5.41 11.89
CA ASP A 167 28.84 -4.98 13.26
C ASP A 167 27.73 -5.40 14.23
N SER A 168 28.01 -6.42 15.06
CA SER A 168 27.11 -6.92 16.09
C SER A 168 26.82 -5.90 17.20
N THR A 169 27.75 -5.00 17.50
CA THR A 169 27.56 -3.94 18.50
C THR A 169 26.60 -2.89 17.98
N MET A 170 26.77 -2.46 16.73
CA MET A 170 25.82 -1.55 16.08
C MET A 170 24.43 -2.20 15.97
N ARG A 171 24.36 -3.49 15.63
CA ARG A 171 23.11 -4.25 15.63
C ARG A 171 22.43 -4.22 17.01
N ALA A 172 23.18 -4.46 18.08
CA ALA A 172 22.65 -4.42 19.45
C ALA A 172 22.16 -3.01 19.82
N LYS A 173 22.88 -1.96 19.41
CA LYS A 173 22.47 -0.56 19.58
C LYS A 173 21.16 -0.27 18.85
N THR A 174 21.00 -0.72 17.59
CA THR A 174 19.75 -0.61 16.83
C THR A 174 18.59 -1.30 17.54
N ILE A 175 18.79 -2.52 18.04
CA ILE A 175 17.76 -3.25 18.81
C ILE A 175 17.37 -2.47 20.07
N ALA A 176 18.32 -1.87 20.77
CA ALA A 176 18.03 -1.02 21.93
C ALA A 176 17.22 0.23 21.54
N GLY A 177 17.51 0.85 20.40
CA GLY A 177 16.72 1.95 19.84
C GLY A 177 15.28 1.53 19.52
N LEU A 178 15.09 0.39 18.87
CA LEU A 178 13.76 -0.19 18.59
C LEU A 178 12.97 -0.45 19.86
N ARG A 179 13.61 -1.02 20.89
CA ARG A 179 12.99 -1.24 22.21
C ARG A 179 12.65 0.06 22.92
N SER A 180 13.48 1.10 22.80
CA SER A 180 13.17 2.42 23.36
C SER A 180 11.92 3.04 22.72
N ALA A 181 11.69 2.81 21.43
CA ALA A 181 10.49 3.30 20.76
C ALA A 181 9.20 2.69 21.34
N MET A 182 9.25 1.44 21.81
CA MET A 182 8.11 0.76 22.43
C MET A 182 7.61 1.45 23.70
N SER A 183 8.49 2.16 24.40
CA SER A 183 8.18 2.92 25.62
C SER A 183 7.87 4.39 25.37
N SER A 184 7.80 4.81 24.12
CA SER A 184 7.62 6.22 23.77
C SER A 184 6.21 6.71 24.11
N LEU A 185 6.11 7.98 24.50
CA LEU A 185 4.82 8.65 24.65
C LEU A 185 4.18 8.81 23.26
N ILE A 186 2.86 8.63 23.21
CA ILE A 186 2.06 8.79 22.00
C ILE A 186 0.94 9.77 22.33
N SER A 187 0.72 10.76 21.47
CA SER A 187 -0.30 11.79 21.70
C SER A 187 -1.25 11.95 20.52
N ARG A 188 -0.73 11.89 19.29
CA ARG A 188 -1.54 11.93 18.06
C ARG A 188 -0.93 11.03 17.00
N THR A 189 -1.72 10.71 15.98
CA THR A 189 -1.30 9.83 14.89
C THR A 189 -0.22 10.42 14.00
N LEU A 190 -0.12 11.75 13.85
CA LEU A 190 0.91 12.39 13.01
C LEU A 190 2.34 12.06 13.49
N GLU A 191 2.66 12.42 14.74
CA GLU A 191 3.99 12.20 15.32
C GLU A 191 4.33 10.71 15.35
N LEU A 192 3.33 9.90 15.72
CA LEU A 192 3.44 8.45 15.73
C LEU A 192 3.81 7.93 14.34
N ALA A 193 3.06 8.34 13.31
CA ALA A 193 3.21 7.82 11.96
C ALA A 193 4.49 8.30 11.27
N ARG A 194 5.01 9.47 11.63
CA ARG A 194 6.31 9.96 11.14
C ARG A 194 7.44 9.03 11.55
N GLY A 195 7.53 8.68 12.84
CA GLY A 195 8.59 7.82 13.35
C GLY A 195 8.36 6.31 13.17
N LEU A 196 7.11 5.84 13.23
CA LEU A 196 6.81 4.41 13.27
C LEU A 196 7.26 3.66 12.00
N GLN A 197 7.00 4.22 10.82
CA GLN A 197 7.44 3.65 9.54
C GLN A 197 8.95 3.38 9.53
N THR A 198 9.74 4.31 10.06
CA THR A 198 11.19 4.27 10.12
C THR A 198 11.70 3.15 11.03
N TYR A 199 11.10 3.00 12.22
CA TYR A 199 11.46 1.92 13.14
C TYR A 199 11.13 0.55 12.57
N ILE A 200 9.99 0.40 11.90
CA ILE A 200 9.60 -0.87 11.28
C ILE A 200 10.58 -1.22 10.14
N ILE A 201 10.93 -0.24 9.31
CA ILE A 201 11.93 -0.42 8.25
C ILE A 201 13.30 -0.76 8.84
N ALA A 202 13.73 -0.11 9.92
CA ALA A 202 14.98 -0.43 10.60
C ALA A 202 14.97 -1.86 11.18
N ALA A 203 13.85 -2.30 11.75
CA ALA A 203 13.66 -3.66 12.24
C ALA A 203 13.73 -4.70 11.10
N ASP A 204 13.08 -4.44 9.96
CA ASP A 204 13.14 -5.29 8.78
C ASP A 204 14.57 -5.41 8.22
N ILE A 205 15.30 -4.30 8.09
CA ILE A 205 16.70 -4.27 7.61
C ILE A 205 17.58 -5.21 8.43
N ILE A 206 17.44 -5.20 9.76
CA ILE A 206 18.20 -6.09 10.63
C ILE A 206 17.51 -7.46 10.85
N GLY A 207 16.32 -7.72 10.29
CA GLY A 207 15.56 -8.96 10.51
C GLY A 207 15.16 -9.20 11.97
N TYR A 208 14.67 -8.17 12.67
CA TYR A 208 14.37 -8.21 14.11
C TYR A 208 12.92 -8.63 14.45
N HIS A 209 12.60 -9.92 14.30
CA HIS A 209 11.27 -10.47 14.61
C HIS A 209 11.08 -10.85 16.09
N ASP A 210 11.21 -9.88 16.99
CA ASP A 210 10.90 -10.04 18.41
C ASP A 210 9.39 -9.98 18.65
N THR A 211 8.83 -10.97 19.34
CA THR A 211 7.38 -11.07 19.59
C THR A 211 6.82 -9.84 20.31
N GLY A 212 7.56 -9.26 21.25
CA GLY A 212 7.12 -8.06 21.96
C GLY A 212 7.06 -6.84 21.04
N PHE A 213 8.06 -6.68 20.18
CA PHE A 213 8.07 -5.63 19.17
C PHE A 213 6.95 -5.80 18.14
N GLU A 214 6.74 -7.01 17.61
CA GLU A 214 5.67 -7.29 16.65
C GLU A 214 4.27 -7.04 17.23
N ASN A 215 4.04 -7.46 18.49
CA ASN A 215 2.81 -7.17 19.20
C ASN A 215 2.60 -5.68 19.41
N TRP A 216 3.66 -4.94 19.76
CA TRP A 216 3.61 -3.49 19.89
C TRP A 216 3.27 -2.82 18.56
N VAL A 217 3.94 -3.17 17.46
CA VAL A 217 3.64 -2.66 16.11
C VAL A 217 2.18 -2.95 15.74
N ARG A 218 1.70 -4.18 15.98
CA ARG A 218 0.32 -4.58 15.67
C ARG A 218 -0.69 -3.73 16.44
N ASP A 219 -0.46 -3.53 17.74
CA ASP A 219 -1.35 -2.75 18.60
C ASP A 219 -1.40 -1.27 18.19
N ILE A 220 -0.25 -0.58 18.14
CA ILE A 220 -0.22 0.87 17.86
C ILE A 220 -0.70 1.23 16.47
N THR A 221 -0.52 0.34 15.51
CA THR A 221 -0.91 0.59 14.12
C THR A 221 -2.40 0.38 13.96
N PHE A 222 -2.93 -0.73 14.49
CA PHE A 222 -4.21 -1.24 14.05
C PHE A 222 -5.28 -1.45 15.13
N ALA A 223 -4.95 -1.33 16.40
CA ALA A 223 -5.92 -1.55 17.49
C ALA A 223 -6.03 -0.34 18.42
N ARG A 224 -4.92 0.33 18.73
CA ARG A 224 -4.87 1.40 19.71
C ARG A 224 -5.60 2.66 19.21
N PRO A 225 -6.57 3.18 19.97
CA PRO A 225 -7.20 4.45 19.65
C PRO A 225 -6.23 5.59 19.96
N VAL A 226 -5.63 6.15 18.91
CA VAL A 226 -4.78 7.34 19.00
C VAL A 226 -5.49 8.49 18.31
N PRO A 227 -5.61 9.69 18.92
CA PRO A 227 -6.26 10.82 18.27
C PRO A 227 -5.65 11.16 16.91
N GLY A 228 -6.46 11.22 15.87
CA GLY A 228 -6.07 11.58 14.51
C GLY A 228 -6.98 12.65 13.91
N ARG A 229 -6.80 12.93 12.62
CA ARG A 229 -7.50 14.02 11.92
C ARG A 229 -8.91 13.67 11.48
N ASP A 230 -9.11 12.43 11.02
CA ASP A 230 -10.36 11.89 10.46
C ASP A 230 -10.95 10.76 11.34
N GLY A 231 -10.64 10.81 12.64
CA GLY A 231 -11.08 9.84 13.65
C GLY A 231 -9.94 9.39 14.55
N SER A 232 -10.15 8.27 15.25
CA SER A 232 -9.13 7.67 16.12
C SER A 232 -8.49 6.44 15.47
N GLY A 233 -7.19 6.27 15.70
CA GLY A 233 -6.40 5.13 15.27
C GLY A 233 -5.62 5.40 13.97
N LEU A 234 -4.37 4.97 13.95
CA LEU A 234 -3.46 5.18 12.81
C LEU A 234 -3.98 4.49 11.54
N TYR A 235 -4.46 3.24 11.66
CA TYR A 235 -5.02 2.51 10.53
C TYR A 235 -6.25 3.18 9.93
N ASN A 236 -7.17 3.71 10.74
CA ASN A 236 -8.35 4.40 10.22
C ASN A 236 -7.94 5.62 9.37
N ASN A 237 -7.06 6.47 9.92
CA ASN A 237 -6.63 7.67 9.22
C ASN A 237 -5.79 7.35 7.97
N ALA A 238 -5.01 6.25 7.97
CA ALA A 238 -4.33 5.76 6.76
C ALA A 238 -5.28 5.48 5.58
N LEU A 239 -6.54 5.09 5.87
CA LEU A 239 -7.57 4.79 4.87
C LEU A 239 -8.43 5.99 4.47
N THR A 240 -8.46 7.04 5.29
CA THR A 240 -9.44 8.13 5.14
C THR A 240 -8.80 9.52 4.99
N ASP A 241 -7.63 9.77 5.57
CA ASP A 241 -7.01 11.09 5.53
C ASP A 241 -6.31 11.33 4.16
N SER A 242 -6.72 12.40 3.50
CA SER A 242 -6.27 12.80 2.17
C SER A 242 -5.08 13.77 2.18
N THR A 243 -4.50 14.05 3.34
CA THR A 243 -3.47 15.07 3.55
C THR A 243 -2.10 14.47 3.89
N ASN A 244 -1.08 15.30 4.15
CA ASN A 244 0.22 14.82 4.65
C ASN A 244 0.13 13.90 5.88
N TRP A 245 -0.85 14.09 6.78
CA TRP A 245 -1.09 13.21 7.92
C TRP A 245 -1.39 11.79 7.42
N GLY A 246 -2.40 11.66 6.56
CA GLY A 246 -2.76 10.42 5.89
C GLY A 246 -1.62 9.80 5.09
N GLY A 247 -0.76 10.62 4.48
CA GLY A 247 0.45 10.16 3.81
C GLY A 247 1.40 9.39 4.74
N HIS A 248 1.73 9.95 5.91
CA HIS A 248 2.60 9.27 6.88
C HIS A 248 1.91 8.09 7.55
N GLU A 249 0.62 8.21 7.88
CA GLU A 249 -0.16 7.14 8.51
C GLU A 249 -0.26 5.94 7.57
N ARG A 250 -0.51 6.19 6.28
CA ARG A 250 -0.53 5.14 5.26
C ARG A 250 0.83 4.48 5.10
N ALA A 251 1.92 5.24 5.09
CA ALA A 251 3.27 4.67 5.05
C ALA A 251 3.56 3.76 6.26
N SER A 252 3.22 4.21 7.47
CA SER A 252 3.37 3.41 8.70
C SER A 252 2.52 2.15 8.70
N ALA A 253 1.25 2.26 8.29
CA ALA A 253 0.35 1.12 8.21
C ALA A 253 0.79 0.10 7.16
N ILE A 254 1.28 0.56 5.99
CA ILE A 254 1.83 -0.32 4.95
C ILE A 254 3.09 -1.01 5.47
N ALA A 255 4.02 -0.27 6.10
CA ALA A 255 5.24 -0.85 6.65
C ALA A 255 4.90 -1.95 7.68
N ALA A 256 3.97 -1.66 8.60
CA ALA A 256 3.50 -2.62 9.59
C ALA A 256 2.84 -3.84 8.96
N ALA A 257 1.97 -3.64 7.96
CA ALA A 257 1.27 -4.74 7.30
C ALA A 257 2.22 -5.65 6.53
N LEU A 258 3.21 -5.10 5.82
CA LEU A 258 4.23 -5.90 5.13
C LEU A 258 5.12 -6.64 6.12
N TYR A 259 5.60 -5.95 7.16
CA TYR A 259 6.48 -6.52 8.18
C TYR A 259 5.81 -7.67 8.96
N LEU A 260 4.54 -7.49 9.35
CA LEU A 260 3.76 -8.47 10.12
C LEU A 260 3.02 -9.48 9.24
N ARG A 261 3.14 -9.38 7.91
CA ARG A 261 2.37 -10.17 6.92
C ARG A 261 0.87 -10.13 7.17
N ASP A 262 0.37 -8.93 7.39
CA ASP A 262 -1.00 -8.68 7.81
C ASP A 262 -1.95 -8.53 6.61
N SER A 263 -3.12 -9.17 6.67
CA SER A 263 -4.10 -9.18 5.57
C SER A 263 -4.69 -7.80 5.25
N ARG A 264 -4.59 -6.84 6.18
CA ARG A 264 -5.04 -5.45 5.97
C ARG A 264 -4.26 -4.71 4.88
N ILE A 265 -3.19 -5.29 4.34
CA ILE A 265 -2.45 -4.72 3.21
C ILE A 265 -3.36 -4.41 2.01
N GLY A 266 -4.41 -5.22 1.77
CA GLY A 266 -5.34 -5.00 0.64
C GLY A 266 -6.08 -3.66 0.71
N GLU A 267 -6.57 -3.29 1.90
CA GLU A 267 -7.25 -2.00 2.09
C GLU A 267 -6.29 -0.81 1.99
N LEU A 268 -5.05 -0.99 2.45
CA LEU A 268 -4.01 0.04 2.34
C LEU A 268 -3.57 0.26 0.89
N VAL A 269 -3.50 -0.81 0.09
CA VAL A 269 -3.30 -0.75 -1.37
C VAL A 269 -4.44 0.02 -2.00
N ARG A 270 -5.70 -0.32 -1.71
CA ARG A 270 -6.87 0.41 -2.22
C ARG A 270 -6.80 1.89 -1.89
N ALA A 271 -6.53 2.25 -0.64
CA ALA A 271 -6.44 3.65 -0.21
C ALA A 271 -5.28 4.41 -0.89
N TYR A 272 -4.14 3.75 -1.11
CA TYR A 272 -3.03 4.33 -1.88
C TYR A 272 -3.42 4.55 -3.35
N GLN A 273 -4.05 3.56 -3.98
CA GLN A 273 -4.54 3.66 -5.36
C GLN A 273 -5.59 4.77 -5.53
N GLU A 274 -6.49 4.93 -4.55
CA GLU A 274 -7.42 6.07 -4.50
C GLU A 274 -6.67 7.40 -4.45
N TYR A 275 -5.66 7.50 -3.59
CA TYR A 275 -4.86 8.71 -3.38
C TYR A 275 -4.15 9.14 -4.67
N ILE A 276 -3.58 8.19 -5.42
CA ILE A 276 -2.89 8.47 -6.70
C ILE A 276 -3.83 8.64 -7.89
N GLY A 277 -5.15 8.60 -7.65
CA GLY A 277 -6.18 8.85 -8.64
C GLY A 277 -6.54 7.65 -9.52
N GLU A 278 -6.16 6.44 -9.15
CA GLU A 278 -6.65 5.23 -9.83
C GLU A 278 -8.13 5.00 -9.53
N ASN A 279 -8.79 4.21 -10.38
CA ASN A 279 -10.20 3.91 -10.22
C ASN A 279 -10.39 2.74 -9.26
N VAL A 280 -10.80 3.04 -8.04
CA VAL A 280 -11.06 2.04 -6.99
C VAL A 280 -12.45 2.22 -6.39
N SER A 281 -12.96 1.14 -5.79
CA SER A 281 -14.22 1.12 -5.04
C SER A 281 -14.07 0.25 -3.79
N PRO A 282 -14.58 0.67 -2.63
CA PRO A 282 -15.15 1.99 -2.36
C PRO A 282 -14.08 3.09 -2.35
N LYS A 283 -14.52 4.35 -2.46
CA LYS A 283 -13.71 5.51 -2.15
C LYS A 283 -13.91 5.91 -0.69
N THR A 284 -12.82 6.05 0.05
CA THR A 284 -12.83 6.29 1.50
C THR A 284 -12.09 7.56 1.91
N LEU A 285 -11.33 8.20 1.01
CA LEU A 285 -10.60 9.41 1.34
C LEU A 285 -11.56 10.59 1.55
N ILE A 286 -11.35 11.31 2.65
CA ILE A 286 -12.14 12.46 3.08
C ILE A 286 -11.41 13.72 2.66
N TYR A 287 -11.94 14.39 1.64
CA TYR A 287 -11.41 15.64 1.14
C TYR A 287 -12.05 16.83 1.85
N ARG A 288 -11.26 17.88 2.07
CA ARG A 288 -11.78 19.16 2.53
C ARG A 288 -12.13 20.00 1.31
N GLY A 289 -13.12 20.88 1.44
CA GLY A 289 -13.49 21.76 0.33
C GLY A 289 -12.31 22.66 -0.05
N THR A 290 -11.79 22.50 -1.28
CA THR A 290 -10.74 23.35 -1.85
C THR A 290 -10.92 23.50 -3.34
N ASN A 291 -10.55 24.66 -3.88
CA ASN A 291 -10.54 24.92 -5.32
C ASN A 291 -9.23 24.47 -5.99
N TRP A 292 -8.27 23.88 -5.26
CA TRP A 292 -7.11 23.18 -5.82
C TRP A 292 -7.45 21.81 -6.42
N GLN A 293 -8.66 21.30 -6.17
CA GLN A 293 -9.12 20.06 -6.77
C GLN A 293 -9.68 20.33 -8.18
N ALA A 294 -9.03 19.76 -9.20
CA ALA A 294 -9.42 19.98 -10.59
C ALA A 294 -10.76 19.32 -10.96
N ASP A 295 -11.03 18.13 -10.42
CA ASP A 295 -12.30 17.42 -10.59
C ASP A 295 -13.03 17.30 -9.24
N GLN A 296 -14.07 18.12 -9.07
CA GLN A 296 -14.83 18.18 -7.83
C GLN A 296 -15.77 16.98 -7.64
N ASN A 297 -16.17 16.32 -8.73
CA ASN A 297 -17.10 15.18 -8.72
C ASN A 297 -16.36 13.84 -8.55
N ASN A 298 -15.08 13.81 -8.94
CA ASN A 298 -14.24 12.63 -8.86
C ASN A 298 -12.85 13.00 -8.30
N LYS A 299 -12.84 13.34 -7.00
CA LYS A 299 -11.62 13.75 -6.28
C LYS A 299 -10.57 12.64 -6.22
N ALA A 300 -9.31 13.06 -6.09
CA ALA A 300 -8.11 12.26 -5.89
C ALA A 300 -7.11 13.04 -5.03
N GLY A 301 -6.30 12.34 -4.24
CA GLY A 301 -5.26 12.93 -3.39
C GLY A 301 -4.21 13.70 -4.20
N VAL A 302 -3.89 13.22 -5.40
CA VAL A 302 -3.09 13.92 -6.39
C VAL A 302 -3.94 14.19 -7.63
N ASN A 303 -3.93 15.42 -8.13
CA ASN A 303 -4.57 15.77 -9.39
C ASN A 303 -3.99 14.90 -10.53
N ARG A 304 -4.90 14.27 -11.30
CA ARG A 304 -4.57 13.32 -12.37
C ARG A 304 -3.83 14.00 -13.52
N VAL A 305 -3.20 13.19 -14.38
CA VAL A 305 -2.59 13.68 -15.62
C VAL A 305 -3.61 14.43 -16.49
N GLY A 306 -3.23 15.57 -17.03
CA GLY A 306 -4.09 16.43 -17.85
C GLY A 306 -5.05 17.33 -17.06
N ALA A 307 -5.04 17.27 -15.73
CA ALA A 307 -5.89 18.11 -14.88
C ALA A 307 -5.56 19.59 -15.07
N ARG A 308 -6.61 20.41 -15.27
CA ARG A 308 -6.47 21.86 -15.42
C ARG A 308 -7.43 22.63 -14.53
N ILE A 309 -6.96 23.76 -14.01
CA ILE A 309 -7.77 24.74 -13.28
C ILE A 309 -7.50 26.11 -13.91
N GLN A 310 -8.55 26.80 -14.40
CA GLN A 310 -8.42 28.09 -15.06
C GLN A 310 -7.36 28.11 -16.19
N GLY A 311 -7.26 27.01 -16.94
CA GLY A 311 -6.27 26.85 -18.01
C GLY A 311 -4.87 26.43 -17.55
N GLN A 312 -4.53 26.54 -16.26
CA GLN A 312 -3.26 26.09 -15.70
C GLN A 312 -3.23 24.57 -15.55
N ASP A 313 -2.13 23.93 -15.95
CA ASP A 313 -1.89 22.52 -15.65
C ASP A 313 -1.57 22.37 -14.16
N VAL A 314 -2.30 21.46 -13.52
CA VAL A 314 -2.16 21.10 -12.10
C VAL A 314 -1.95 19.60 -11.92
N SER A 315 -1.53 18.91 -12.98
CA SER A 315 -1.20 17.48 -12.94
C SER A 315 -0.05 17.21 -11.97
N GLY A 316 -0.31 16.45 -10.89
CA GLY A 316 0.69 16.24 -9.85
C GLY A 316 0.60 17.20 -8.66
N VAL A 317 -0.32 18.18 -8.68
CA VAL A 317 -0.64 18.98 -7.48
C VAL A 317 -1.33 18.09 -6.43
N ILE A 318 -0.93 18.22 -5.16
CA ILE A 318 -1.58 17.59 -4.00
C ILE A 318 -2.53 18.63 -3.37
N PRO A 319 -3.84 18.61 -3.67
CA PRO A 319 -4.72 19.76 -3.37
C PRO A 319 -4.80 20.12 -1.88
N GLU A 320 -4.91 19.10 -1.01
CA GLU A 320 -5.09 19.27 0.43
C GLU A 320 -3.88 19.87 1.16
N ASP A 321 -2.68 19.68 0.61
CA ASP A 321 -1.45 20.23 1.16
C ASP A 321 -1.10 21.57 0.52
N TRP A 322 -1.37 21.74 -0.78
CA TRP A 322 -1.13 23.00 -1.49
C TRP A 322 -2.03 24.14 -1.01
N ARG A 323 -3.29 23.82 -0.63
CA ARG A 323 -4.21 24.79 -0.04
C ARG A 323 -3.74 25.41 1.28
N ARG A 324 -2.68 24.88 1.89
CA ARG A 324 -2.08 25.41 3.13
C ARG A 324 -1.22 26.65 2.90
N GLY A 325 -0.84 26.94 1.65
CA GLY A 325 -0.30 28.24 1.26
C GLY A 325 -1.42 29.26 1.04
N SER A 326 -2.33 28.95 0.12
CA SER A 326 -3.57 29.69 -0.16
C SER A 326 -4.52 28.81 -0.98
N GLU A 327 -5.79 29.18 -1.10
CA GLU A 327 -6.64 28.62 -2.18
C GLU A 327 -6.04 28.98 -3.56
N PHE A 328 -6.53 28.33 -4.62
CA PHE A 328 -5.97 28.34 -5.97
C PHE A 328 -5.62 29.74 -6.47
N ASN A 329 -4.33 29.91 -6.75
CA ASN A 329 -3.73 31.03 -7.45
C ASN A 329 -2.50 30.50 -8.20
N TRP A 330 -2.17 31.11 -9.33
CA TRP A 330 -0.97 30.75 -10.09
C TRP A 330 -0.10 31.99 -10.38
N PRO A 331 1.18 32.01 -9.98
CA PRO A 331 1.89 30.98 -9.20
C PRO A 331 1.32 30.82 -7.77
N PRO A 332 1.48 29.65 -7.14
CA PRO A 332 0.94 29.42 -5.79
C PRO A 332 1.75 30.14 -4.71
N THR A 333 1.11 30.40 -3.58
CA THR A 333 1.82 30.76 -2.34
C THR A 333 2.55 29.52 -1.82
N LEU A 334 3.88 29.59 -1.72
CA LEU A 334 4.67 28.46 -1.23
C LEU A 334 4.40 28.17 0.25
N SER A 335 4.44 26.90 0.60
CA SER A 335 4.27 26.41 1.96
C SER A 335 5.06 25.12 2.14
N GLY A 336 5.65 24.91 3.32
CA GLY A 336 6.37 23.66 3.62
C GLY A 336 5.51 22.39 3.48
N TYR A 337 4.18 22.53 3.54
CA TYR A 337 3.26 21.40 3.33
C TYR A 337 3.33 20.81 1.92
N MET A 338 3.79 21.58 0.93
CA MET A 338 3.94 21.10 -0.45
C MET A 338 4.91 19.93 -0.56
N TRP A 339 6.02 19.98 0.18
CA TRP A 339 6.96 18.87 0.29
C TRP A 339 6.58 17.88 1.39
N GLU A 340 5.97 18.35 2.47
CA GLU A 340 5.56 17.49 3.59
C GLU A 340 4.54 16.42 3.16
N GLY A 341 3.61 16.76 2.25
CA GLY A 341 2.70 15.78 1.64
C GLY A 341 3.40 14.69 0.82
N VAL A 342 4.61 14.97 0.33
CA VAL A 342 5.40 14.05 -0.51
C VAL A 342 6.18 13.04 0.31
N GLN A 343 6.52 13.35 1.57
CA GLN A 343 7.36 12.47 2.41
C GLN A 343 6.72 11.10 2.64
N GLY A 344 5.56 11.04 3.32
CA GLY A 344 4.85 9.77 3.56
C GLY A 344 4.33 9.12 2.25
N PHE A 345 4.02 9.93 1.25
CA PHE A 345 3.60 9.44 -0.07
C PHE A 345 4.72 8.65 -0.77
N THR A 346 5.95 9.18 -0.75
CA THR A 346 7.13 8.51 -1.31
C THR A 346 7.40 7.18 -0.63
N VAL A 347 7.30 7.14 0.71
CA VAL A 347 7.52 5.88 1.45
C VAL A 347 6.48 4.84 1.08
N SER A 348 5.20 5.21 1.05
CA SER A 348 4.12 4.31 0.63
C SER A 348 4.37 3.70 -0.75
N ALA A 349 4.84 4.52 -1.71
CA ALA A 349 5.14 4.08 -3.07
C ALA A 349 6.26 3.03 -3.11
N VAL A 350 7.35 3.24 -2.38
CA VAL A 350 8.48 2.29 -2.32
C VAL A 350 8.03 0.96 -1.70
N LEU A 351 7.36 1.02 -0.54
CA LEU A 351 6.94 -0.17 0.19
C LEU A 351 6.03 -1.06 -0.67
N LEU A 352 5.03 -0.46 -1.33
CA LEU A 352 4.10 -1.20 -2.19
C LEU A 352 4.76 -1.71 -3.48
N HIS A 353 5.67 -0.93 -4.06
CA HIS A 353 6.41 -1.35 -5.25
C HIS A 353 7.30 -2.56 -4.97
N ARG A 354 8.06 -2.53 -3.88
CA ARG A 354 8.94 -3.63 -3.47
C ARG A 354 8.16 -4.89 -3.10
N ALA A 355 6.96 -4.72 -2.55
CA ALA A 355 6.04 -5.84 -2.30
C ALA A 355 5.39 -6.40 -3.58
N GLY A 356 5.62 -5.79 -4.75
CA GLY A 356 4.99 -6.19 -6.02
C GLY A 356 3.50 -5.87 -6.10
N LEU A 357 2.99 -4.99 -5.23
CA LEU A 357 1.56 -4.71 -5.08
C LEU A 357 1.11 -3.54 -5.95
N VAL A 358 1.90 -2.46 -5.97
CA VAL A 358 1.62 -1.27 -6.78
C VAL A 358 2.94 -0.79 -7.39
N PRO A 359 3.10 -0.82 -8.72
CA PRO A 359 4.29 -0.28 -9.38
C PRO A 359 4.57 1.16 -8.94
N PHE A 360 5.84 1.54 -8.73
CA PHE A 360 6.19 2.92 -8.36
C PHE A 360 5.72 3.96 -9.40
N THR A 361 5.59 3.51 -10.65
CA THR A 361 5.14 4.29 -11.81
C THR A 361 3.60 4.35 -11.96
N SER A 362 2.84 3.76 -11.04
CA SER A 362 1.36 3.81 -11.03
C SER A 362 0.81 5.24 -10.96
N GLY A 363 -0.46 5.40 -11.33
CA GLY A 363 -1.08 6.73 -11.46
C GLY A 363 -0.36 7.63 -12.48
N ASN A 364 0.13 7.06 -13.60
CA ASN A 364 0.87 7.74 -14.68
C ASN A 364 2.19 8.42 -14.25
N ASN A 365 3.03 7.74 -13.46
CA ASN A 365 4.23 8.31 -12.83
C ASN A 365 3.91 9.45 -11.86
N VAL A 366 3.00 9.19 -10.91
CA VAL A 366 2.47 10.21 -9.98
C VAL A 366 3.53 10.98 -9.22
N LEU A 367 4.52 10.31 -8.64
CA LEU A 367 5.59 10.99 -7.92
C LEU A 367 6.48 11.83 -8.85
N SER A 368 6.75 11.37 -10.07
CA SER A 368 7.48 12.18 -11.05
C SER A 368 6.72 13.45 -11.42
N ARG A 369 5.40 13.37 -11.62
CA ARG A 369 4.58 14.57 -11.88
C ARG A 369 4.58 15.53 -10.70
N VAL A 370 4.45 15.02 -9.47
CA VAL A 370 4.55 15.84 -8.25
C VAL A 370 5.89 16.58 -8.21
N LEU A 371 7.00 15.89 -8.46
CA LEU A 371 8.33 16.53 -8.47
C LEU A 371 8.53 17.49 -9.63
N HIS A 372 8.03 17.22 -10.84
CA HIS A 372 8.05 18.21 -11.92
C HIS A 372 7.26 19.47 -11.52
N GLN A 373 6.10 19.28 -10.90
CA GLN A 373 5.24 20.39 -10.49
C GLN A 373 5.91 21.29 -9.45
N LEU A 374 6.70 20.71 -8.53
CA LEU A 374 7.49 21.42 -7.52
C LEU A 374 8.77 22.02 -8.11
N MET A 375 9.60 21.20 -8.76
CA MET A 375 11.01 21.50 -9.00
C MET A 375 11.34 22.07 -10.37
N ASP A 376 10.50 21.90 -11.39
CA ASP A 376 10.94 22.04 -12.79
C ASP A 376 10.34 23.27 -13.50
N PRO A 377 10.91 24.48 -13.34
CA PRO A 377 10.39 25.69 -13.99
C PRO A 377 10.61 25.73 -15.50
N LEU A 378 11.23 24.71 -16.09
CA LEU A 378 11.63 24.69 -17.50
C LEU A 378 11.08 23.48 -18.26
N ASN A 379 10.02 22.84 -17.77
CA ASN A 379 9.33 21.75 -18.48
C ASN A 379 8.18 22.28 -19.37
N PRO A 380 8.43 22.65 -20.64
CA PRO A 380 7.35 23.02 -21.54
C PRO A 380 6.43 21.82 -21.80
N PRO A 381 5.11 22.04 -21.93
CA PRO A 381 4.42 23.33 -21.98
C PRO A 381 4.06 23.94 -20.61
N ASN A 382 4.33 23.26 -19.49
CA ASN A 382 3.82 23.63 -18.17
C ASN A 382 4.95 23.68 -17.12
N PRO A 383 5.59 24.84 -16.93
CA PRO A 383 6.66 24.98 -15.96
C PRO A 383 6.12 24.77 -14.53
N GLY A 384 6.86 24.00 -13.74
CA GLY A 384 6.69 23.88 -12.29
C GLY A 384 7.05 25.16 -11.54
N ILE A 385 6.93 25.14 -10.21
CA ILE A 385 6.97 26.34 -9.37
C ILE A 385 8.38 26.70 -8.86
N ASN A 386 9.40 25.91 -9.23
CA ASN A 386 10.80 26.04 -8.79
C ASN A 386 11.01 25.98 -7.27
N ASP A 387 10.16 25.25 -6.56
CA ASP A 387 10.32 24.96 -5.14
C ASP A 387 11.26 23.77 -4.97
N GLN A 388 12.55 24.05 -4.86
CA GLN A 388 13.58 23.01 -4.69
C GLN A 388 13.52 22.42 -3.27
N PRO A 389 13.75 21.11 -3.10
CA PRO A 389 13.76 20.50 -1.77
C PRO A 389 14.90 21.06 -0.94
N THR A 390 14.63 21.37 0.33
CA THR A 390 15.61 21.82 1.31
C THR A 390 15.44 21.03 2.61
N GLY A 391 16.46 21.02 3.46
CA GLY A 391 16.38 20.34 4.76
C GLY A 391 15.87 18.90 4.64
N ASP A 392 14.80 18.60 5.38
CA ASP A 392 14.17 17.28 5.51
C ASP A 392 13.51 16.72 4.23
N ASP A 393 13.48 17.48 3.14
CA ASP A 393 12.89 17.03 1.88
C ASP A 393 13.93 16.47 0.89
N THR A 394 15.21 16.75 1.13
CA THR A 394 16.32 16.48 0.19
C THR A 394 16.55 15.00 -0.11
N TRP A 395 15.99 14.09 0.68
CA TRP A 395 16.07 12.64 0.45
C TRP A 395 15.11 12.14 -0.64
N ILE A 396 14.02 12.86 -0.94
CA ILE A 396 12.96 12.41 -1.84
C ILE A 396 13.43 12.27 -3.30
N PRO A 397 14.13 13.26 -3.91
CA PRO A 397 14.48 13.17 -5.33
C PRO A 397 15.40 12.00 -5.66
N TRP A 398 16.25 11.57 -4.72
CA TRP A 398 17.07 10.36 -4.88
C TRP A 398 16.21 9.12 -5.09
N VAL A 399 15.16 8.95 -4.29
CA VAL A 399 14.25 7.81 -4.39
C VAL A 399 13.47 7.86 -5.70
N VAL A 400 12.94 9.03 -6.07
CA VAL A 400 12.16 9.18 -7.31
C VAL A 400 13.04 8.93 -8.54
N ASN A 401 14.25 9.46 -8.58
CA ASN A 401 15.22 9.16 -9.65
C ASN A 401 15.54 7.66 -9.71
N TYR A 402 15.72 7.02 -8.56
CA TYR A 402 16.05 5.60 -8.49
C TYR A 402 14.92 4.71 -9.01
N TYR A 403 13.66 4.94 -8.64
CA TYR A 403 12.56 4.05 -9.04
C TYR A 403 11.87 4.47 -10.34
N ALA A 404 11.76 5.76 -10.63
CA ALA A 404 11.08 6.26 -11.84
C ALA A 404 12.03 6.50 -13.03
N GLY A 405 13.36 6.40 -12.83
CA GLY A 405 14.33 6.63 -13.90
C GLY A 405 14.41 8.10 -14.36
N THR A 406 14.02 9.03 -13.50
CA THR A 406 14.14 10.47 -13.72
C THR A 406 15.51 11.01 -13.34
N ASN A 407 15.77 12.28 -13.67
CA ASN A 407 17.03 12.97 -13.38
C ASN A 407 16.78 14.32 -12.67
N PHE A 408 15.91 14.34 -11.67
CA PHE A 408 15.70 15.53 -10.84
C PHE A 408 17.01 15.91 -10.13
N ARG A 409 17.24 17.21 -9.97
CA ARG A 409 18.40 17.70 -9.23
C ARG A 409 18.41 17.14 -7.81
N THR A 410 19.54 16.57 -7.41
CA THR A 410 19.77 16.10 -6.04
C THR A 410 20.82 16.96 -5.32
N THR A 411 20.76 16.95 -4.00
CA THR A 411 21.82 17.43 -3.09
C THR A 411 22.09 16.33 -2.05
N ALA A 412 23.03 16.54 -1.12
CA ALA A 412 23.21 15.60 -0.02
C ALA A 412 21.87 15.38 0.72
N ALA A 413 21.52 14.12 0.97
CA ALA A 413 20.23 13.80 1.57
C ALA A 413 20.32 14.03 3.09
N ASN A 414 19.60 15.03 3.58
CA ASN A 414 19.43 15.21 5.01
C ASN A 414 18.34 14.26 5.53
N PRO A 415 18.40 13.88 6.81
CA PRO A 415 17.30 13.22 7.51
C PRO A 415 15.98 13.99 7.37
N GLY A 416 14.97 13.29 6.89
CA GLY A 416 13.59 13.73 6.78
C GLY A 416 12.80 13.62 8.08
N LYS A 417 11.48 13.84 8.02
CA LYS A 417 10.58 13.54 9.16
C LYS A 417 10.41 12.05 9.42
N ASN A 418 10.78 11.21 8.46
CA ASN A 418 10.61 9.76 8.49
C ASN A 418 11.81 9.01 7.87
N MET A 419 12.35 9.46 6.74
CA MET A 419 13.39 8.74 6.02
C MET A 419 14.59 9.62 5.76
N GLY A 420 15.73 9.01 5.45
CA GLY A 420 16.96 9.72 5.11
C GLY A 420 17.95 8.79 4.43
N TRP A 421 19.18 9.27 4.21
CA TRP A 421 20.30 8.45 3.73
C TRP A 421 20.12 7.91 2.30
N THR A 422 19.29 8.57 1.49
CA THR A 422 18.95 8.10 0.14
C THR A 422 19.96 8.50 -0.92
N ASP A 423 20.81 9.48 -0.63
CA ASP A 423 22.05 9.74 -1.36
C ASP A 423 23.10 8.63 -1.20
N TRP A 424 22.91 7.73 -0.23
CA TRP A 424 23.71 6.52 -0.08
C TRP A 424 22.96 5.26 -0.52
N THR A 425 21.69 5.10 -0.11
CA THR A 425 20.90 3.87 -0.39
C THR A 425 20.31 3.83 -1.79
N HIS A 426 20.10 4.98 -2.43
CA HIS A 426 19.41 5.12 -3.72
C HIS A 426 20.21 5.99 -4.70
N SER A 427 21.52 6.15 -4.51
CA SER A 427 22.41 6.73 -5.51
C SER A 427 22.54 5.77 -6.69
N ARG A 428 22.32 6.27 -7.92
CA ARG A 428 22.62 5.56 -9.15
C ARG A 428 24.04 5.81 -9.62
#